data_AF-A0A9P1MSP4-F1
#
_entry.id   AF-A0A9P1MSP4-F1
#
_cell.length_a   1.000
_cell.length_b   1.000
_cell.length_c   1.000
_cell.angle_alpha   90.00
_cell.angle_beta   90.00
_cell.angle_gamma   90.00
#
_symmetry.space_group_name_H-M   'P 1'
#
loop_
_entity.id
_entity.type
_entity.pdbx_description
1 polymer ?
#
loop_
_entity_poly.entity_id
_entity_poly.type
_entity_poly.pdbx_seq_one_letter_code
_entity_poly.pdbx_strand_id
1 'polypeptide(L)'
;MGNEHGKPHKHAEAGHAPAAHVDQRVVSAYETMKSNGEMNYSNFVGMFGEDLAESLWAFFTEQRDSTKINKEGTLDREQFNKHAIRLMGSSHDIYVSICQPVHHLIKVCSESAGAIAVEGDQHFIKLLAEQVTKHGATEKEIITWYKQEIPKLGEYVQAKVLHKFLNYDLALPDLSSDLLSPIQMWYVQAVLPSIYFPDTDKPGQKLKQWTPLYNSATQGVSVNRFEANVFDYRGPTVSFFQLVTGEVVVIATDQEWRNSGSRFGGPSTIYLQIYPTLLKIEESSSIYCNFKIRSAAFGLSFKNIFTLDKDMSQLRAVEVWGCAAASTKIDQQRLKDWQGKQAEKHKKVPLPGNWDDNPDKTLLEMAGFQFSNERKLMEEAERKMER
;
A
#
# COMPACT_ATOMS: atom_id res chain seq x y z
N MET A 1 58.59 -29.48 -59.34
CA MET A 1 57.60 -28.38 -59.27
C MET A 1 56.40 -28.88 -58.49
N GLY A 2 55.95 -28.14 -57.45
CA GLY A 2 54.66 -28.25 -56.73
C GLY A 2 54.39 -29.56 -55.96
N ASN A 3 54.33 -29.61 -54.62
CA ASN A 3 53.18 -29.27 -53.74
C ASN A 3 51.86 -29.95 -54.20
N GLU A 4 51.10 -30.73 -53.41
CA GLU A 4 50.61 -30.49 -52.05
C GLU A 4 50.19 -31.76 -51.26
N HIS A 5 50.43 -31.68 -49.95
CA HIS A 5 49.58 -32.02 -48.78
C HIS A 5 48.77 -33.33 -48.65
N GLY A 6 49.31 -34.25 -47.83
CA GLY A 6 48.54 -35.13 -46.94
C GLY A 6 49.28 -35.36 -45.61
N LYS A 7 48.88 -34.69 -44.53
CA LYS A 7 49.40 -34.93 -43.16
C LYS A 7 48.64 -36.10 -42.51
N PRO A 8 49.31 -37.02 -41.79
CA PRO A 8 48.64 -38.06 -41.02
C PRO A 8 48.30 -37.60 -39.60
N HIS A 9 47.30 -38.29 -39.05
CA HIS A 9 46.66 -38.19 -37.74
C HIS A 9 47.55 -37.78 -36.55
N LYS A 10 47.05 -36.82 -35.76
CA LYS A 10 47.34 -36.70 -34.33
C LYS A 10 46.12 -37.16 -33.53
N HIS A 11 46.36 -38.04 -32.57
CA HIS A 11 45.40 -38.50 -31.58
C HIS A 11 44.77 -37.30 -30.86
N ALA A 12 43.44 -37.25 -30.84
CA ALA A 12 42.67 -36.34 -30.02
C ALA A 12 42.74 -36.85 -28.56
N GLU A 13 43.40 -36.08 -27.71
CA GLU A 13 43.23 -36.17 -26.26
C GLU A 13 41.76 -35.90 -25.93
N ALA A 14 41.19 -36.77 -25.09
CA ALA A 14 39.83 -36.64 -24.58
C ALA A 14 39.68 -35.32 -23.82
N GLY A 15 38.95 -34.38 -24.42
CA GLY A 15 38.55 -33.15 -23.75
C GLY A 15 37.77 -33.49 -22.49
N HIS A 16 38.31 -33.07 -21.34
CA HIS A 16 37.57 -33.01 -20.10
C HIS A 16 36.26 -32.26 -20.35
N ALA A 17 35.14 -32.89 -20.01
CA ALA A 17 33.86 -32.21 -19.95
C ALA A 17 34.02 -30.97 -19.05
N PRO A 18 33.55 -29.78 -19.46
CA PRO A 18 33.64 -28.60 -18.62
C PRO A 18 32.85 -28.89 -17.34
N ALA A 19 33.54 -28.85 -16.20
CA ALA A 19 32.90 -28.94 -14.89
C ALA A 19 31.74 -27.93 -14.86
N ALA A 20 30.54 -28.41 -14.50
CA ALA A 20 29.35 -27.58 -14.43
C ALA A 20 29.68 -26.31 -13.64
N HIS A 21 29.53 -25.15 -14.27
CA HIS A 21 29.85 -23.86 -13.66
C HIS A 21 28.93 -23.65 -12.45
N VAL A 22 29.42 -23.98 -11.24
CA VAL A 22 28.66 -23.79 -10.00
C VAL A 22 28.69 -22.31 -9.66
N ASP A 23 27.50 -21.70 -9.52
CA ASP A 23 27.39 -20.30 -9.13
C ASP A 23 28.00 -20.09 -7.73
N GLN A 24 29.01 -19.22 -7.65
CA GLN A 24 29.75 -18.94 -6.41
C GLN A 24 28.83 -18.42 -5.29
N ARG A 25 27.70 -17.78 -5.63
CA ARG A 25 26.70 -17.31 -4.67
C ARG A 25 26.01 -18.49 -3.98
N VAL A 26 25.70 -19.55 -4.73
CA VAL A 26 25.08 -20.77 -4.20
C VAL A 26 26.04 -21.47 -3.24
N VAL A 27 27.32 -21.56 -3.61
CA VAL A 27 28.37 -22.13 -2.74
C VAL A 27 28.47 -21.35 -1.45
N SER A 28 28.53 -20.03 -1.53
CA SER A 28 28.63 -19.15 -0.35
C SER A 28 27.41 -19.25 0.55
N ALA A 29 26.21 -19.35 -0.03
CA ALA A 29 24.97 -19.57 0.71
C ALA A 29 25.00 -20.91 1.47
N TYR A 30 25.41 -21.99 0.81
CA TYR A 30 25.49 -23.31 1.44
C TYR A 30 26.45 -23.31 2.63
N GLU A 31 27.64 -22.71 2.49
CA GLU A 31 28.61 -22.60 3.59
C GLU A 31 28.11 -21.72 4.75
N THR A 32 27.35 -20.67 4.45
CA THR A 32 26.76 -19.78 5.48
C THR A 32 25.69 -20.48 6.32
N MET A 33 25.00 -21.46 5.74
CA MET A 33 23.87 -22.16 6.38
C MET A 33 24.25 -23.46 7.09
N LYS A 34 25.47 -23.96 6.91
CA LYS A 34 25.96 -25.15 7.64
C LYS A 34 26.27 -24.80 9.09
N SER A 35 26.07 -25.77 9.97
CA SER A 35 26.67 -25.78 11.30
C SER A 35 27.41 -27.10 11.48
N ASN A 36 28.65 -27.06 11.95
CA ASN A 36 29.50 -28.26 12.14
C ASN A 36 29.72 -29.11 10.86
N GLY A 37 29.72 -28.48 9.68
CA GLY A 37 30.05 -29.14 8.41
C GLY A 37 28.86 -29.71 7.64
N GLU A 38 27.68 -29.81 8.25
CA GLU A 38 26.46 -30.33 7.62
C GLU A 38 25.28 -29.36 7.79
N MET A 39 24.32 -29.45 6.86
CA MET A 39 23.05 -28.74 6.97
C MET A 39 22.00 -29.74 7.43
N ASN A 40 21.50 -29.56 8.65
CA ASN A 40 20.45 -30.39 9.22
C ASN A 40 19.11 -29.63 9.23
N TYR A 41 18.02 -30.37 9.38
CA TYR A 41 16.68 -29.80 9.36
C TYR A 41 16.44 -28.83 10.53
N SER A 42 16.97 -29.13 11.73
CA SER A 42 16.75 -28.28 12.92
C SER A 42 17.37 -26.88 12.77
N ASN A 43 18.57 -26.78 12.21
CA ASN A 43 19.19 -25.48 11.90
C ASN A 43 18.39 -24.76 10.82
N PHE A 44 17.91 -25.49 9.82
CA PHE A 44 17.12 -24.93 8.73
C PHE A 44 15.80 -24.31 9.23
N VAL A 45 15.12 -24.99 10.15
CA VAL A 45 13.94 -24.46 10.88
C VAL A 45 14.30 -23.20 11.67
N GLY A 46 15.43 -23.19 12.37
CA GLY A 46 15.90 -21.99 13.08
C GLY A 46 16.16 -20.79 12.17
N MET A 47 16.48 -21.01 10.89
CA MET A 47 16.76 -19.94 9.93
C MET A 47 15.51 -19.39 9.25
N PHE A 48 14.58 -20.26 8.85
CA PHE A 48 13.43 -19.90 8.01
C PHE A 48 12.10 -19.88 8.75
N GLY A 49 12.02 -20.41 9.97
CA GLY A 49 10.76 -20.73 10.66
C GLY A 49 10.21 -22.08 10.20
N GLU A 50 9.35 -22.68 11.02
CA GLU A 50 8.86 -24.06 10.84
C GLU A 50 8.23 -24.29 9.46
N ASP A 51 7.22 -23.48 9.10
CA ASP A 51 6.43 -23.67 7.89
C ASP A 51 7.22 -23.49 6.58
N LEU A 52 8.03 -22.43 6.49
CA LEU A 52 8.85 -22.18 5.29
C LEU A 52 10.01 -23.18 5.19
N ALA A 53 10.63 -23.53 6.31
CA ALA A 53 11.69 -24.52 6.34
C ALA A 53 11.19 -25.89 5.87
N GLU A 54 9.99 -26.29 6.28
CA GLU A 54 9.36 -27.54 5.86
C GLU A 54 9.21 -27.60 4.33
N SER A 55 8.62 -26.57 3.71
CA SER A 55 8.43 -26.55 2.25
C SER A 55 9.74 -26.48 1.47
N LEU A 56 10.69 -25.66 1.92
CA LEU A 56 12.00 -25.54 1.27
C LEU A 56 12.80 -26.85 1.41
N TRP A 57 12.74 -27.51 2.56
CA TRP A 57 13.44 -28.78 2.78
C TRP A 57 12.88 -29.90 1.88
N ALA A 58 11.55 -29.99 1.77
CA ALA A 58 10.88 -30.90 0.84
C ALA A 58 11.31 -30.65 -0.61
N PHE A 59 11.41 -29.37 -1.00
CA PHE A 59 11.87 -28.97 -2.33
C PHE A 59 13.31 -29.39 -2.61
N PHE A 60 14.23 -29.17 -1.66
CA PHE A 60 15.64 -29.55 -1.83
C PHE A 60 15.87 -31.06 -1.84
N THR A 61 15.10 -31.82 -1.05
CA THR A 61 15.19 -33.28 -0.96
C THR A 61 14.34 -34.02 -2.00
N GLU A 62 13.66 -33.29 -2.89
CA GLU A 62 12.74 -33.80 -3.92
C GLU A 62 11.60 -34.65 -3.35
N GLN A 63 11.24 -34.42 -2.09
CA GLN A 63 10.13 -35.07 -1.42
C GLN A 63 8.84 -34.32 -1.78
N ARG A 64 7.99 -34.96 -2.60
CA ARG A 64 6.72 -34.36 -3.07
C ARG A 64 5.63 -34.28 -2.00
N ASP A 65 5.80 -34.98 -0.88
CA ASP A 65 4.80 -35.10 0.18
C ASP A 65 5.40 -34.53 1.49
N SER A 66 4.97 -33.34 1.89
CA SER A 66 5.47 -32.66 3.08
C SER A 66 5.22 -33.47 4.36
N THR A 67 4.21 -34.34 4.36
CA THR A 67 3.90 -35.20 5.52
C THR A 67 4.91 -36.32 5.73
N LYS A 68 5.80 -36.57 4.77
CA LYS A 68 6.85 -37.61 4.83
C LYS A 68 8.26 -37.03 4.80
N ILE A 69 8.40 -35.78 5.25
CA ILE A 69 9.71 -35.15 5.27
C ILE A 69 10.66 -35.91 6.19
N ASN A 70 11.83 -36.25 5.67
CA ASN A 70 12.88 -36.82 6.50
C ASN A 70 13.52 -35.69 7.34
N LYS A 71 12.99 -35.51 8.56
CA LYS A 71 13.45 -34.49 9.52
C LYS A 71 14.78 -34.86 10.20
N GLU A 72 15.26 -36.09 10.03
CA GLU A 72 16.56 -36.58 10.54
C GLU A 72 17.66 -36.54 9.48
N GLY A 73 17.30 -36.21 8.23
CA GLY A 73 18.24 -36.16 7.11
C GLY A 73 19.18 -34.95 7.15
N THR A 74 20.29 -35.08 6.42
CA THR A 74 21.23 -34.00 6.11
C THR A 74 21.09 -33.60 4.65
N LEU A 75 21.16 -32.29 4.36
CA LEU A 75 21.14 -31.81 2.99
C LEU A 75 22.56 -31.71 2.43
N ASP A 76 22.85 -32.51 1.41
CA ASP A 76 24.17 -32.50 0.76
C ASP A 76 24.34 -31.28 -0.17
N ARG A 77 25.59 -31.00 -0.55
CA ARG A 77 25.94 -29.85 -1.38
C ARG A 77 25.37 -29.94 -2.79
N GLU A 78 25.29 -31.14 -3.35
CA GLU A 78 24.85 -31.35 -4.73
C GLU A 78 23.35 -31.12 -4.87
N GLN A 79 22.57 -31.65 -3.93
CA GLN A 79 21.13 -31.45 -3.77
C GLN A 79 20.82 -29.97 -3.58
N PHE A 80 21.55 -29.29 -2.68
CA PHE A 80 21.38 -27.85 -2.50
C PHE A 80 21.67 -27.08 -3.81
N ASN A 81 22.81 -27.35 -4.45
CA ASN A 81 23.23 -26.64 -5.66
C ASN A 81 22.24 -26.80 -6.82
N LYS A 82 21.62 -27.98 -6.95
CA LYS A 82 20.66 -28.30 -8.01
C LYS A 82 19.45 -27.36 -8.02
N HIS A 83 19.00 -26.94 -6.84
CA HIS A 83 17.72 -26.25 -6.65
C HIS A 83 17.86 -24.80 -6.19
N ALA A 84 18.93 -24.44 -5.48
CA ALA A 84 19.11 -23.13 -4.87
C ALA A 84 19.10 -21.97 -5.87
N ILE A 85 19.63 -22.18 -7.09
CA ILE A 85 19.64 -21.15 -8.13
C ILE A 85 18.22 -20.71 -8.54
N ARG A 86 17.23 -21.62 -8.46
CA ARG A 86 15.83 -21.34 -8.81
C ARG A 86 15.15 -20.42 -7.80
N LEU A 87 15.56 -20.50 -6.53
CA LEU A 87 15.04 -19.67 -5.44
C LEU A 87 15.59 -18.23 -5.48
N MET A 88 16.77 -18.06 -6.10
CA MET A 88 17.45 -16.76 -6.23
C MET A 88 17.15 -16.04 -7.55
N GLY A 89 16.21 -16.55 -8.35
CA GLY A 89 15.77 -15.89 -9.58
C GLY A 89 15.07 -14.56 -9.31
N SER A 90 14.73 -13.82 -10.38
CA SER A 90 13.94 -12.58 -10.27
C SER A 90 12.45 -12.83 -10.07
N SER A 91 11.95 -14.03 -10.40
CA SER A 91 10.55 -14.41 -10.20
C SER A 91 10.35 -15.11 -8.86
N HIS A 92 9.23 -14.80 -8.20
CA HIS A 92 8.77 -15.46 -6.99
C HIS A 92 7.71 -16.56 -7.26
N ASP A 93 7.50 -16.94 -8.52
CA ASP A 93 6.51 -17.98 -8.90
C ASP A 93 6.82 -19.34 -8.27
N ILE A 94 8.10 -19.66 -8.14
CA ILE A 94 8.55 -20.95 -7.59
C ILE A 94 8.03 -21.19 -6.17
N TYR A 95 7.81 -20.12 -5.40
CA TYR A 95 7.29 -20.22 -4.03
C TYR A 95 5.82 -20.64 -4.00
N VAL A 96 5.04 -20.34 -5.05
CA VAL A 96 3.67 -20.83 -5.22
C VAL A 96 3.67 -22.34 -5.37
N SER A 97 4.63 -22.89 -6.11
CA SER A 97 4.80 -24.33 -6.31
C SER A 97 5.27 -25.03 -5.04
N ILE A 98 6.22 -24.43 -4.34
CA ILE A 98 6.86 -25.00 -3.14
C ILE A 98 5.91 -25.01 -1.94
N CYS A 99 5.13 -23.95 -1.74
CA CYS A 99 4.33 -23.78 -0.52
C CYS A 99 2.89 -24.29 -0.67
N GLN A 100 2.65 -25.35 -1.45
CA GLN A 100 1.33 -25.98 -1.52
C GLN A 100 1.00 -26.77 -0.23
N PRO A 101 -0.28 -26.88 0.17
CA PRO A 101 -1.50 -26.35 -0.47
C PRO A 101 -1.69 -24.83 -0.26
N VAL A 102 -2.68 -24.22 -0.92
CA VAL A 102 -2.96 -22.77 -0.90
C VAL A 102 -3.00 -22.14 0.51
N HIS A 103 -3.56 -22.84 1.50
CA HIS A 103 -3.60 -22.32 2.88
C HIS A 103 -2.20 -22.17 3.48
N HIS A 104 -1.32 -23.14 3.19
CA HIS A 104 0.08 -23.10 3.58
C HIS A 104 0.83 -21.97 2.87
N LEU A 105 0.56 -21.78 1.57
CA LEU A 105 1.13 -20.67 0.79
C LEU A 105 0.76 -19.31 1.40
N ILE A 106 -0.52 -19.09 1.72
CA ILE A 106 -0.97 -17.83 2.35
C ILE A 106 -0.29 -17.63 3.70
N LYS A 107 -0.21 -18.68 4.53
CA LYS A 107 0.46 -18.63 5.84
C LYS A 107 1.94 -18.27 5.69
N VAL A 108 2.69 -19.00 4.88
CA VAL A 108 4.12 -18.77 4.66
C VAL A 108 4.40 -17.37 4.09
N CYS A 109 3.59 -16.91 3.14
CA CYS A 109 3.74 -15.59 2.55
C CYS A 109 3.46 -14.46 3.55
N SER A 110 2.38 -14.56 4.32
CA SER A 110 2.01 -13.57 5.33
C SER A 110 3.03 -13.54 6.49
N GLU A 111 3.42 -14.69 7.03
CA GLU A 111 4.43 -14.77 8.10
C GLU A 111 5.81 -14.29 7.65
N SER A 112 6.19 -14.53 6.39
CA SER A 112 7.45 -13.99 5.84
C SER A 112 7.45 -12.46 5.76
N ALA A 113 6.27 -11.85 5.66
CA ALA A 113 6.10 -10.40 5.74
C ALA A 113 5.94 -9.90 7.19
N GLY A 114 5.94 -10.78 8.20
CA GLY A 114 5.65 -10.44 9.60
C GLY A 114 4.16 -10.29 9.91
N ALA A 115 3.28 -10.64 8.98
CA ALA A 115 1.83 -10.54 9.09
C ALA A 115 1.23 -11.80 9.75
N ILE A 116 1.38 -11.92 11.08
CA ILE A 116 0.81 -13.05 11.82
C ILE A 116 -0.71 -12.88 11.92
N ALA A 117 -1.44 -13.94 11.58
CA ALA A 117 -2.90 -13.97 11.70
C ALA A 117 -3.34 -13.84 13.17
N VAL A 118 -4.38 -13.04 13.40
CA VAL A 118 -4.96 -12.83 14.74
C VAL A 118 -6.37 -13.42 14.83
N GLU A 119 -6.94 -13.42 16.03
CA GLU A 119 -8.31 -13.88 16.25
C GLU A 119 -9.29 -13.04 15.40
N GLY A 120 -10.15 -13.72 14.63
CA GLY A 120 -11.10 -13.09 13.70
C GLY A 120 -10.68 -13.18 12.22
N ASP A 121 -9.41 -13.47 11.92
CA ASP A 121 -8.94 -13.57 10.54
C ASP A 121 -9.35 -14.87 9.82
N GLN A 122 -9.95 -15.84 10.52
CA GLN A 122 -10.26 -17.15 9.94
C GLN A 122 -11.19 -17.03 8.72
N HIS A 123 -12.17 -16.12 8.78
CA HIS A 123 -13.10 -15.89 7.66
C HIS A 123 -12.38 -15.27 6.47
N PHE A 124 -11.51 -14.28 6.71
CA PHE A 124 -10.74 -13.63 5.66
C PHE A 124 -9.78 -14.60 4.95
N ILE A 125 -9.04 -15.41 5.72
CA ILE A 125 -8.11 -16.42 5.17
C ILE A 125 -8.88 -17.45 4.33
N LYS A 126 -10.03 -17.90 4.82
CA LYS A 126 -10.89 -18.83 4.10
C LYS A 126 -11.36 -18.24 2.77
N LEU A 127 -11.88 -17.02 2.75
CA LEU A 127 -12.30 -16.35 1.52
C LEU A 127 -11.15 -16.20 0.52
N LEU A 128 -9.96 -15.84 1.01
CA LEU A 128 -8.78 -15.68 0.16
C LEU A 128 -8.40 -17.02 -0.50
N ALA A 129 -8.37 -18.10 0.28
CA ALA A 129 -8.07 -19.42 -0.23
C ALA A 129 -9.16 -19.94 -1.19
N GLU A 130 -10.44 -19.65 -0.92
CA GLU A 130 -11.56 -19.98 -1.82
C GLU A 130 -11.44 -19.27 -3.17
N GLN A 131 -11.05 -17.99 -3.18
CA GLN A 131 -10.82 -17.24 -4.42
C GLN A 131 -9.73 -17.89 -5.28
N VAL A 132 -8.61 -18.29 -4.68
CA VAL A 132 -7.51 -18.97 -5.39
C VAL A 132 -7.99 -20.32 -5.94
N THR A 133 -8.62 -21.13 -5.08
CA THR A 133 -9.07 -22.49 -5.42
C THR A 133 -10.13 -22.48 -6.53
N LYS A 134 -10.97 -21.44 -6.57
CA LYS A 134 -12.00 -21.27 -7.62
C LYS A 134 -11.41 -20.99 -8.99
N HIS A 135 -10.28 -20.30 -9.07
CA HIS A 135 -9.69 -19.84 -10.33
C HIS A 135 -8.56 -20.74 -10.86
N GLY A 136 -8.06 -21.69 -10.06
CA GLY A 136 -7.02 -22.60 -10.51
C GLY A 136 -7.09 -23.98 -9.86
N ALA A 137 -7.15 -25.02 -10.70
CA ALA A 137 -6.95 -26.40 -10.28
C ALA A 137 -5.50 -26.85 -10.50
N THR A 138 -4.76 -26.15 -11.37
CA THR A 138 -3.37 -26.42 -11.70
C THR A 138 -2.44 -25.33 -11.19
N GLU A 139 -1.17 -25.69 -10.94
CA GLU A 139 -0.12 -24.76 -10.49
C GLU A 139 0.02 -23.53 -11.41
N LYS A 140 -0.07 -23.74 -12.73
CA LYS A 140 0.06 -22.64 -13.72
C LYS A 140 -1.10 -21.65 -13.65
N GLU A 141 -2.32 -22.14 -13.43
CA GLU A 141 -3.50 -21.29 -13.27
C GLU A 141 -3.39 -20.47 -11.98
N ILE A 142 -2.95 -21.10 -10.89
CA ILE A 142 -2.72 -20.44 -9.61
C ILE A 142 -1.66 -19.34 -9.75
N ILE A 143 -0.52 -19.61 -10.40
CA ILE A 143 0.52 -18.61 -10.67
C ILE A 143 -0.02 -17.46 -11.52
N THR A 144 -0.79 -17.77 -12.57
CA THR A 144 -1.35 -16.75 -13.48
C THR A 144 -2.33 -15.84 -12.72
N TRP A 145 -3.20 -16.44 -11.90
CA TRP A 145 -4.15 -15.71 -11.07
C TRP A 145 -3.43 -14.81 -10.05
N TYR A 146 -2.43 -15.32 -9.32
CA TYR A 146 -1.68 -14.51 -8.36
C TYR A 146 -0.97 -13.33 -9.01
N LYS A 147 -0.40 -13.50 -10.21
CA LYS A 147 0.25 -12.38 -10.93
C LYS A 147 -0.72 -11.25 -11.27
N GLN A 148 -1.98 -11.59 -11.52
CA GLN A 148 -3.02 -10.62 -11.89
C GLN A 148 -3.66 -9.98 -10.64
N GLU A 149 -3.96 -10.79 -9.63
CA GLU A 149 -4.72 -10.36 -8.46
C GLU A 149 -3.84 -9.87 -7.31
N ILE A 150 -2.72 -10.55 -7.03
CA ILE A 150 -1.84 -10.31 -5.88
C ILE A 150 -0.35 -10.35 -6.32
N PRO A 151 0.10 -9.39 -7.15
CA PRO A 151 1.38 -9.48 -7.84
C PRO A 151 2.59 -9.61 -6.91
N LYS A 152 2.48 -9.16 -5.65
CA LYS A 152 3.59 -9.18 -4.67
C LYS A 152 3.49 -10.28 -3.62
N LEU A 153 2.62 -11.29 -3.79
CA LEU A 153 2.40 -12.36 -2.81
C LEU A 153 3.70 -12.99 -2.29
N GLY A 154 4.64 -13.28 -3.20
CA GLY A 154 5.89 -13.98 -2.89
C GLY A 154 7.10 -13.07 -2.62
N GLU A 155 6.96 -11.75 -2.67
CA GLU A 155 8.08 -10.79 -2.55
C GLU A 155 8.82 -10.99 -1.22
N TYR A 156 8.09 -11.14 -0.11
CA TYR A 156 8.67 -11.29 1.22
C TYR A 156 9.27 -12.67 1.48
N VAL A 157 8.68 -13.73 0.91
CA VAL A 157 9.28 -15.09 0.99
C VAL A 157 10.63 -15.09 0.30
N GLN A 158 10.68 -14.55 -0.92
CA GLN A 158 11.91 -14.41 -1.68
C GLN A 158 12.92 -13.52 -0.92
N ALA A 159 12.51 -12.39 -0.39
CA ALA A 159 13.37 -11.50 0.39
C ALA A 159 13.97 -12.22 1.61
N LYS A 160 13.18 -13.03 2.33
CA LYS A 160 13.64 -13.83 3.46
C LYS A 160 14.67 -14.87 3.04
N VAL A 161 14.45 -15.55 1.90
CA VAL A 161 15.41 -16.51 1.33
C VAL A 161 16.71 -15.82 0.92
N LEU A 162 16.62 -14.71 0.19
CA LEU A 162 17.80 -13.94 -0.24
C LEU A 162 18.57 -13.34 0.94
N HIS A 163 17.87 -12.90 1.99
CA HIS A 163 18.50 -12.44 3.23
C HIS A 163 19.34 -13.56 3.85
N LYS A 164 18.83 -14.78 3.94
CA LYS A 164 19.60 -15.90 4.50
C LYS A 164 20.70 -16.43 3.56
N PHE A 165 20.48 -16.41 2.26
CA PHE A 165 21.45 -16.96 1.29
C PHE A 165 22.59 -15.99 0.98
N LEU A 166 22.29 -14.70 0.86
CA LEU A 166 23.20 -13.68 0.34
C LEU A 166 23.47 -12.53 1.33
N ASN A 167 22.90 -12.61 2.54
CA ASN A 167 22.97 -11.55 3.54
C ASN A 167 22.45 -10.19 3.05
N TYR A 168 21.42 -10.21 2.20
CA TYR A 168 20.72 -9.01 1.76
C TYR A 168 19.84 -8.44 2.89
N ASP A 169 19.70 -7.12 2.96
CA ASP A 169 18.84 -6.49 3.96
C ASP A 169 17.38 -6.90 3.79
N LEU A 170 16.80 -7.47 4.85
CA LEU A 170 15.37 -7.77 4.93
C LEU A 170 14.63 -6.56 5.50
N ALA A 171 13.98 -5.78 4.64
CA ALA A 171 13.09 -4.71 5.06
C ALA A 171 11.66 -5.26 5.18
N LEU A 172 11.16 -5.36 6.40
CA LEU A 172 9.78 -5.75 6.66
C LEU A 172 8.82 -4.57 6.42
N PRO A 173 7.59 -4.82 5.95
CA PRO A 173 6.59 -3.79 5.75
C PRO A 173 6.09 -3.24 7.09
N ASP A 174 5.61 -2.01 7.07
CA ASP A 174 4.77 -1.49 8.15
C ASP A 174 3.36 -2.05 7.97
N LEU A 175 2.92 -2.86 8.93
CA LEU A 175 1.60 -3.49 8.96
C LEU A 175 0.70 -2.88 10.04
N SER A 176 1.08 -1.73 10.59
CA SER A 176 0.28 -1.05 11.61
C SER A 176 -0.99 -0.47 11.01
N SER A 177 -2.12 -0.78 11.63
CA SER A 177 -3.43 -0.20 11.32
C SER A 177 -4.34 -0.35 12.54
N ASP A 178 -5.22 0.63 12.74
CA ASP A 178 -6.26 0.54 13.77
C ASP A 178 -7.52 -0.13 13.22
N LEU A 179 -7.67 -0.19 11.89
CA LEU A 179 -8.82 -0.77 11.21
C LEU A 179 -8.60 -2.18 10.67
N LEU A 180 -7.42 -2.46 10.13
CA LEU A 180 -7.10 -3.73 9.47
C LEU A 180 -6.22 -4.59 10.37
N SER A 181 -6.44 -5.90 10.36
CA SER A 181 -5.49 -6.84 10.95
C SER A 181 -4.18 -6.88 10.14
N PRO A 182 -3.06 -7.35 10.72
CA PRO A 182 -1.79 -7.44 10.00
C PRO A 182 -1.87 -8.21 8.68
N ILE A 183 -2.64 -9.32 8.64
CA ILE A 183 -2.81 -10.12 7.42
C ILE A 183 -3.69 -9.42 6.37
N GLN A 184 -4.69 -8.64 6.79
CA GLN A 184 -5.51 -7.83 5.88
C GLN A 184 -4.68 -6.68 5.29
N MET A 185 -3.90 -6.00 6.12
CA MET A 185 -2.97 -4.95 5.67
C MET A 185 -1.92 -5.51 4.69
N TRP A 186 -1.34 -6.67 5.01
CA TRP A 186 -0.43 -7.37 4.10
C TRP A 186 -1.09 -7.67 2.75
N TYR A 187 -2.31 -8.19 2.75
CA TYR A 187 -3.05 -8.46 1.52
C TYR A 187 -3.27 -7.19 0.69
N VAL A 188 -3.72 -6.09 1.32
CA VAL A 188 -3.88 -4.81 0.64
C VAL A 188 -2.56 -4.36 0.01
N GLN A 189 -1.46 -4.42 0.75
CA GLN A 189 -0.15 -4.02 0.21
C GLN A 189 0.33 -4.92 -0.93
N ALA A 190 0.00 -6.22 -0.87
CA ALA A 190 0.39 -7.20 -1.87
C ALA A 190 -0.40 -7.07 -3.18
N VAL A 191 -1.65 -6.58 -3.11
CA VAL A 191 -2.54 -6.34 -4.26
C VAL A 191 -2.19 -5.03 -4.99
N LEU A 192 -1.80 -3.99 -4.24
CA LEU A 192 -1.64 -2.65 -4.82
C LEU A 192 -0.40 -2.53 -5.74
N PRO A 193 -0.51 -1.79 -6.86
CA PRO A 193 0.58 -1.57 -7.79
C PRO A 193 1.71 -0.72 -7.21
N SER A 194 2.87 -0.69 -7.87
CA SER A 194 4.08 0.01 -7.41
C SER A 194 3.92 1.52 -7.23
N ILE A 195 2.95 2.17 -7.89
CA ILE A 195 2.68 3.60 -7.71
C ILE A 195 2.34 3.98 -6.25
N TYR A 196 1.80 3.04 -5.47
CA TYR A 196 1.52 3.24 -4.04
C TYR A 196 2.75 2.96 -3.16
N PHE A 197 3.91 2.66 -3.74
CA PHE A 197 5.14 2.31 -3.05
C PHE A 197 6.33 3.02 -3.73
N PRO A 198 6.40 4.35 -3.64
CA PRO A 198 7.46 5.11 -4.27
C PRO A 198 8.82 4.67 -3.75
N ASP A 199 9.79 4.60 -4.66
CA ASP A 199 11.18 4.34 -4.30
C ASP A 199 11.68 5.50 -3.44
N THR A 200 12.30 5.18 -2.30
CA THR A 200 12.99 6.17 -1.49
C THR A 200 14.25 6.60 -2.23
N ASP A 201 14.40 7.91 -2.52
CA ASP A 201 15.55 8.51 -3.23
C ASP A 201 16.92 8.26 -2.56
N LYS A 202 16.97 7.63 -1.37
CA LYS A 202 18.19 7.38 -0.62
C LYS A 202 18.66 5.93 -0.75
N PRO A 203 19.84 5.67 -1.34
CA PRO A 203 20.45 4.35 -1.31
C PRO A 203 20.70 3.93 0.14
N GLY A 204 20.09 2.81 0.56
CA GLY A 204 20.23 2.24 1.91
C GLY A 204 19.02 2.40 2.83
N GLN A 205 17.97 3.13 2.43
CA GLN A 205 16.76 3.31 3.24
C GLN A 205 15.53 2.69 2.55
N LYS A 206 15.55 1.38 2.27
CA LYS A 206 14.54 0.62 1.49
C LYS A 206 13.16 0.46 2.15
N LEU A 207 12.70 1.39 2.96
CA LEU A 207 11.39 1.29 3.59
C LEU A 207 10.36 2.04 2.76
N LYS A 208 9.62 1.28 1.94
CA LYS A 208 8.39 1.71 1.26
C LYS A 208 7.32 2.00 2.33
N GLN A 209 7.42 3.14 3.00
CA GLN A 209 6.55 3.48 4.13
C GLN A 209 5.42 4.40 3.68
N TRP A 210 4.19 3.96 3.95
CA TRP A 210 3.03 4.82 3.89
C TRP A 210 3.03 5.78 5.06
N THR A 211 2.54 6.99 4.83
CA THR A 211 2.46 8.02 5.87
C THR A 211 0.99 8.19 6.31
N PRO A 212 0.66 8.05 7.60
CA PRO A 212 -0.72 8.20 8.04
C PRO A 212 -1.16 9.66 7.86
N LEU A 213 -2.27 9.89 7.15
CA LEU A 213 -2.84 11.22 6.89
C LEU A 213 -4.01 11.52 7.83
N TYR A 214 -4.89 10.55 8.03
CA TYR A 214 -6.10 10.72 8.81
C TYR A 214 -6.47 9.42 9.51
N ASN A 215 -6.84 9.50 10.78
CA ASN A 215 -7.36 8.36 11.53
C ASN A 215 -8.49 8.81 12.44
N SER A 216 -9.68 8.29 12.17
CA SER A 216 -10.89 8.63 12.93
C SER A 216 -10.87 8.16 14.39
N ALA A 217 -10.09 7.14 14.76
CA ALA A 217 -9.99 6.69 16.15
C ALA A 217 -9.39 7.78 17.05
N THR A 218 -8.47 8.58 16.51
CA THR A 218 -7.80 9.66 17.25
C THR A 218 -8.43 11.04 16.95
N GLN A 219 -8.91 11.24 15.72
CA GLN A 219 -9.38 12.55 15.27
C GLN A 219 -10.91 12.69 15.28
N GLY A 220 -11.66 11.58 15.34
CA GLY A 220 -13.12 11.53 15.25
C GLY A 220 -13.63 11.60 13.80
N VAL A 221 -14.78 10.98 13.53
CA VAL A 221 -15.40 10.94 12.19
C VAL A 221 -16.16 12.24 11.90
N SER A 222 -15.71 13.01 10.90
CA SER A 222 -16.54 14.04 10.24
C SER A 222 -15.99 14.40 8.86
N VAL A 223 -16.85 14.89 7.99
CA VAL A 223 -16.46 15.39 6.66
C VAL A 223 -15.40 16.48 6.74
N ASN A 224 -15.56 17.45 7.65
CA ASN A 224 -14.60 18.54 7.80
C ASN A 224 -13.21 18.02 8.18
N ARG A 225 -13.13 16.99 9.04
CA ARG A 225 -11.85 16.39 9.43
C ARG A 225 -11.26 15.55 8.31
N PHE A 226 -12.08 14.79 7.59
CA PHE A 226 -11.64 14.06 6.41
C PHE A 226 -11.05 15.02 5.37
N GLU A 227 -11.79 16.06 4.98
CA GLU A 227 -11.31 17.07 4.03
C GLU A 227 -10.03 17.75 4.55
N ALA A 228 -10.03 18.22 5.80
CA ALA A 228 -8.91 18.96 6.36
C ALA A 228 -7.62 18.14 6.49
N ASN A 229 -7.67 16.81 6.51
CA ASN A 229 -6.48 15.96 6.60
C ASN A 229 -6.10 15.33 5.26
N VAL A 230 -7.07 14.95 4.44
CA VAL A 230 -6.86 14.15 3.23
C VAL A 230 -6.75 15.01 1.97
N PHE A 231 -7.51 16.11 1.88
CA PHE A 231 -7.50 16.94 0.67
C PHE A 231 -6.19 17.73 0.57
N ASP A 232 -5.84 18.15 -0.65
CA ASP A 232 -4.59 18.81 -1.02
C ASP A 232 -3.32 17.96 -0.82
N TYR A 233 -3.47 16.67 -0.48
CA TYR A 233 -2.36 15.73 -0.50
C TYR A 233 -2.03 15.38 -1.96
N ARG A 234 -0.87 15.84 -2.45
CA ARG A 234 -0.44 15.70 -3.83
C ARG A 234 0.24 14.36 -4.12
N GLY A 235 -0.55 13.30 -4.11
CA GLY A 235 -0.06 11.98 -4.47
C GLY A 235 -1.07 10.86 -4.22
N PRO A 236 -0.68 9.61 -4.50
CA PRO A 236 -1.55 8.47 -4.31
C PRO A 236 -1.91 8.30 -2.83
N THR A 237 -3.14 7.88 -2.56
CA THR A 237 -3.63 7.62 -1.21
C THR A 237 -4.37 6.29 -1.15
N VAL A 238 -4.35 5.67 0.03
CA VAL A 238 -5.10 4.45 0.33
C VAL A 238 -5.99 4.75 1.53
N SER A 239 -7.30 4.62 1.35
CA SER A 239 -8.31 4.95 2.36
C SER A 239 -9.08 3.70 2.77
N PHE A 240 -9.06 3.38 4.06
CA PHE A 240 -9.82 2.30 4.66
C PHE A 240 -11.11 2.86 5.26
N PHE A 241 -12.23 2.24 4.95
CA PHE A 241 -13.55 2.59 5.45
C PHE A 241 -14.16 1.38 6.11
N GLN A 242 -14.50 1.51 7.39
CA GLN A 242 -15.32 0.54 8.10
C GLN A 242 -16.72 1.12 8.26
N LEU A 243 -17.71 0.43 7.69
CA LEU A 243 -19.11 0.82 7.77
C LEU A 243 -19.73 0.36 9.10
N VAL A 244 -20.82 1.02 9.49
CA VAL A 244 -21.64 0.62 10.65
C VAL A 244 -22.23 -0.78 10.45
N THR A 245 -22.46 -1.20 9.20
CA THR A 245 -22.88 -2.56 8.81
C THR A 245 -21.80 -3.62 9.02
N GLY A 246 -20.55 -3.20 9.31
CA GLY A 246 -19.40 -4.08 9.48
C GLY A 246 -18.58 -4.30 8.21
N GLU A 247 -19.05 -3.82 7.06
CA GLU A 247 -18.29 -3.89 5.80
C GLU A 247 -16.96 -3.13 5.91
N VAL A 248 -15.90 -3.73 5.39
CA VAL A 248 -14.56 -3.14 5.36
C VAL A 248 -14.13 -2.99 3.91
N VAL A 249 -13.90 -1.74 3.52
CA VAL A 249 -13.64 -1.34 2.15
C VAL A 249 -12.37 -0.52 2.09
N VAL A 250 -11.57 -0.72 1.05
CA VAL A 250 -10.37 0.05 0.74
C VAL A 250 -10.55 0.73 -0.60
N ILE A 251 -10.30 2.04 -0.65
CA ILE A 251 -10.21 2.81 -1.89
C ILE A 251 -8.78 3.32 -2.00
N ALA A 252 -8.05 2.81 -2.98
CA ALA A 252 -6.76 3.32 -3.38
C ALA A 252 -6.94 4.19 -4.62
N THR A 253 -6.45 5.44 -4.57
CA THR A 253 -6.52 6.34 -5.70
C THR A 253 -5.16 6.99 -5.98
N ASP A 254 -4.85 7.10 -7.27
CA ASP A 254 -3.67 7.75 -7.83
C ASP A 254 -3.88 9.24 -8.11
N GLN A 255 -5.06 9.78 -7.79
CA GLN A 255 -5.37 11.21 -7.91
C GLN A 255 -5.69 11.84 -6.55
N GLU A 256 -5.47 13.15 -6.46
CA GLU A 256 -5.78 13.93 -5.27
C GLU A 256 -7.29 13.92 -4.98
N TRP A 257 -7.63 13.77 -3.71
CA TRP A 257 -9.00 13.94 -3.23
C TRP A 257 -9.48 15.36 -3.47
N ARG A 258 -10.64 15.51 -4.10
CA ARG A 258 -11.24 16.80 -4.42
C ARG A 258 -12.76 16.75 -4.41
N ASN A 259 -13.36 17.89 -4.14
CA ASN A 259 -14.78 18.11 -4.41
C ASN A 259 -14.98 18.24 -5.92
N SER A 260 -15.81 17.38 -6.49
CA SER A 260 -16.05 17.33 -7.94
C SER A 260 -17.49 16.98 -8.25
N GLY A 261 -18.09 17.71 -9.21
CA GLY A 261 -19.42 17.37 -9.74
C GLY A 261 -19.40 16.16 -10.68
N SER A 262 -18.22 15.73 -11.13
CA SER A 262 -18.00 14.55 -11.97
C SER A 262 -17.08 13.53 -11.28
N ARG A 263 -17.10 12.28 -11.75
CA ARG A 263 -16.21 11.24 -11.23
C ARG A 263 -14.75 11.49 -11.64
N PHE A 264 -13.82 11.03 -10.82
CA PHE A 264 -12.37 11.08 -11.01
C PHE A 264 -11.71 9.77 -10.55
N GLY A 265 -10.39 9.73 -10.59
CA GLY A 265 -9.58 8.52 -10.38
C GLY A 265 -8.83 8.18 -11.66
N GLY A 266 -7.53 7.98 -11.57
CA GLY A 266 -6.69 7.59 -12.69
C GLY A 266 -6.74 6.09 -12.95
N PRO A 267 -5.90 5.61 -13.89
CA PRO A 267 -5.87 4.20 -14.29
C PRO A 267 -5.52 3.23 -13.16
N SER A 268 -4.80 3.68 -12.13
CA SER A 268 -4.39 2.85 -11.00
C SER A 268 -5.32 2.96 -9.79
N THR A 269 -6.53 3.50 -9.98
CA THR A 269 -7.55 3.59 -8.92
C THR A 269 -8.21 2.21 -8.71
N ILE A 270 -8.18 1.74 -7.46
CA ILE A 270 -8.61 0.38 -7.06
C ILE A 270 -9.59 0.46 -5.90
N TYR A 271 -10.66 -0.32 -5.99
CA TYR A 271 -11.57 -0.63 -4.90
C TYR A 271 -11.34 -2.07 -4.44
N LEU A 272 -11.16 -2.26 -3.14
CA LEU A 272 -11.14 -3.57 -2.50
C LEU A 272 -12.25 -3.65 -1.47
N GLN A 273 -13.03 -4.72 -1.51
CA GLN A 273 -13.85 -5.14 -0.39
C GLN A 273 -13.09 -6.24 0.34
N ILE A 274 -12.83 -6.03 1.63
CA ILE A 274 -12.12 -6.99 2.50
C ILE A 274 -13.12 -7.86 3.27
N TYR A 275 -14.26 -7.27 3.65
CA TYR A 275 -15.33 -7.95 4.37
C TYR A 275 -16.70 -7.39 3.95
N PRO A 276 -17.74 -8.23 3.77
CA PRO A 276 -17.83 -9.68 4.06
C PRO A 276 -17.34 -10.59 2.92
N THR A 277 -16.99 -10.03 1.77
CA THR A 277 -16.49 -10.75 0.59
C THR A 277 -15.19 -10.12 0.13
N LEU A 278 -14.37 -10.90 -0.59
CA LEU A 278 -13.18 -10.41 -1.27
C LEU A 278 -13.50 -10.05 -2.71
N LEU A 279 -13.52 -8.75 -3.00
CA LEU A 279 -13.77 -8.18 -4.33
C LEU A 279 -12.71 -7.13 -4.64
N LYS A 280 -12.11 -7.24 -5.82
CA LYS A 280 -11.17 -6.25 -6.36
C LYS A 280 -11.75 -5.66 -7.65
N ILE A 281 -11.70 -4.34 -7.79
CA ILE A 281 -12.10 -3.62 -8.99
C ILE A 281 -11.06 -2.54 -9.29
N GLU A 282 -10.45 -2.61 -10.47
CA GLU A 282 -9.53 -1.58 -10.98
C GLU A 282 -10.24 -0.80 -12.09
N GLU A 283 -10.51 0.50 -11.87
CA GLU A 283 -11.23 1.30 -12.86
C GLU A 283 -10.96 2.80 -12.71
N SER A 284 -10.66 3.44 -13.84
CA SER A 284 -10.50 4.90 -13.89
C SER A 284 -11.84 5.63 -13.84
N SER A 285 -11.84 6.89 -13.41
CA SER A 285 -13.05 7.73 -13.30
C SER A 285 -14.17 7.09 -12.46
N SER A 286 -13.80 6.34 -11.43
CA SER A 286 -14.69 5.53 -10.60
C SER A 286 -15.13 6.22 -9.32
N ILE A 287 -14.37 7.20 -8.82
CA ILE A 287 -14.61 7.89 -7.55
C ILE A 287 -15.44 9.14 -7.79
N TYR A 288 -16.53 9.31 -7.04
CA TYR A 288 -17.26 10.55 -6.90
C TYR A 288 -17.05 11.09 -5.50
N CYS A 289 -16.68 12.36 -5.34
CA CYS A 289 -16.57 12.98 -4.03
C CYS A 289 -17.04 14.42 -4.11
N ASN A 290 -18.08 14.76 -3.36
CA ASN A 290 -18.55 16.12 -3.26
C ASN A 290 -19.23 16.38 -1.92
N PHE A 291 -18.65 17.29 -1.14
CA PHE A 291 -19.17 17.76 0.14
C PHE A 291 -19.48 19.26 0.15
N LYS A 292 -19.16 19.98 -0.93
CA LYS A 292 -19.27 21.46 -0.99
C LYS A 292 -20.10 22.01 -2.15
N ILE A 293 -20.06 21.39 -3.32
CA ILE A 293 -20.66 21.92 -4.55
C ILE A 293 -22.18 21.70 -4.48
N ARG A 294 -22.93 22.78 -4.26
CA ARG A 294 -24.39 22.74 -4.08
C ARG A 294 -25.18 22.34 -5.34
N SER A 295 -24.61 22.53 -6.52
CA SER A 295 -25.22 22.16 -7.80
C SER A 295 -25.05 20.68 -8.14
N ALA A 296 -24.36 19.91 -7.31
CA ALA A 296 -24.09 18.49 -7.50
C ALA A 296 -24.54 17.69 -6.26
N ALA A 297 -24.74 16.38 -6.41
CA ALA A 297 -25.11 15.52 -5.30
C ALA A 297 -24.04 15.52 -4.20
N PHE A 298 -24.45 15.44 -2.94
CA PHE A 298 -23.50 15.36 -1.84
C PHE A 298 -23.19 13.91 -1.50
N GLY A 299 -21.93 13.61 -1.19
CA GLY A 299 -21.47 12.30 -0.74
C GLY A 299 -20.16 11.85 -1.36
N LEU A 300 -19.77 10.63 -1.02
CA LEU A 300 -18.64 9.91 -1.60
C LEU A 300 -19.16 8.60 -2.20
N SER A 301 -18.78 8.26 -3.43
CA SER A 301 -19.09 6.93 -3.97
C SER A 301 -17.97 6.35 -4.81
N PHE A 302 -17.85 5.03 -4.80
CA PHE A 302 -17.11 4.27 -5.79
C PHE A 302 -18.12 3.52 -6.66
N LYS A 303 -18.28 3.99 -7.90
CA LYS A 303 -19.36 3.57 -8.81
C LYS A 303 -20.70 3.56 -8.07
N ASN A 304 -21.47 2.47 -8.23
CA ASN A 304 -22.72 2.22 -7.52
C ASN A 304 -22.56 1.10 -6.48
N ILE A 305 -21.31 0.79 -6.10
CA ILE A 305 -20.97 -0.35 -5.23
C ILE A 305 -20.78 0.13 -3.80
N PHE A 306 -20.17 1.29 -3.64
CA PHE A 306 -19.96 1.94 -2.35
C PHE A 306 -20.47 3.36 -2.41
N THR A 307 -21.25 3.76 -1.42
CA THR A 307 -21.83 5.11 -1.31
C THR A 307 -21.86 5.52 0.15
N LEU A 308 -21.42 6.76 0.41
CA LEU A 308 -21.57 7.47 1.67
C LEU A 308 -22.38 8.72 1.44
N ASP A 309 -23.27 9.01 2.38
CA ASP A 309 -24.01 10.25 2.41
C ASP A 309 -23.13 11.48 2.74
N LYS A 310 -23.76 12.65 2.74
CA LYS A 310 -23.13 13.94 3.02
C LYS A 310 -22.57 14.06 4.44
N ASP A 311 -23.08 13.27 5.38
CA ASP A 311 -22.76 13.37 6.81
C ASP A 311 -21.77 12.27 7.24
N MET A 312 -21.42 11.36 6.32
CA MET A 312 -20.68 10.12 6.59
C MET A 312 -21.33 9.29 7.71
N SER A 313 -22.66 9.32 7.83
CA SER A 313 -23.39 8.67 8.94
C SER A 313 -23.22 7.14 8.95
N GLN A 314 -22.93 6.58 7.78
CA GLN A 314 -22.72 5.15 7.56
C GLN A 314 -21.30 4.69 7.93
N LEU A 315 -20.36 5.62 8.19
CA LEU A 315 -19.00 5.28 8.61
C LEU A 315 -18.94 5.06 10.12
N ARG A 316 -18.42 3.89 10.51
CA ARG A 316 -17.98 3.64 11.87
C ARG A 316 -16.59 4.21 12.11
N ALA A 317 -15.68 3.97 11.17
CA ALA A 317 -14.30 4.42 11.27
C ALA A 317 -13.66 4.52 9.87
N VAL A 318 -12.64 5.36 9.77
CA VAL A 318 -11.86 5.64 8.58
C VAL A 318 -10.41 5.90 8.93
N GLU A 319 -9.52 5.39 8.08
CA GLU A 319 -8.07 5.53 8.18
C GLU A 319 -7.54 5.80 6.77
N VAL A 320 -6.66 6.79 6.61
CA VAL A 320 -6.16 7.20 5.30
C VAL A 320 -4.65 7.34 5.34
N TRP A 321 -4.01 6.75 4.35
CA TRP A 321 -2.57 6.70 4.17
C TRP A 321 -2.16 7.42 2.90
N GLY A 322 -1.10 8.21 3.00
CA GLY A 322 -0.42 8.86 1.90
C GLY A 322 0.72 7.97 1.41
N CYS A 323 0.72 7.68 0.11
CA CYS A 323 1.65 6.77 -0.53
C CYS A 323 2.67 7.50 -1.41
N ALA A 324 2.94 8.77 -1.11
CA ALA A 324 3.95 9.56 -1.81
C ALA A 324 5.15 9.78 -0.86
N ALA A 325 6.19 10.46 -1.34
CA ALA A 325 7.33 10.79 -0.50
C ALA A 325 6.89 11.57 0.76
N ALA A 326 7.59 11.36 1.88
CA ALA A 326 7.29 12.04 3.14
C ALA A 326 7.28 13.57 3.03
N SER A 327 8.01 14.14 2.06
CA SER A 327 7.97 15.56 1.72
C SER A 327 6.57 16.04 1.33
N THR A 328 5.75 15.23 0.66
CA THR A 328 4.40 15.60 0.23
C THR A 328 3.50 15.97 1.40
N LYS A 329 3.57 15.22 2.51
CA LYS A 329 2.81 15.56 3.73
C LYS A 329 3.31 16.86 4.37
N ILE A 330 4.62 17.09 4.36
CA ILE A 330 5.22 18.33 4.87
C ILE A 330 4.75 19.52 4.04
N ASP A 331 4.75 19.39 2.72
CA ASP A 331 4.31 20.45 1.81
C ASP A 331 2.80 20.70 1.91
N GLN A 332 2.00 19.66 2.11
CA GLN A 332 0.57 19.79 2.45
C GLN A 332 0.38 20.60 3.74
N GLN A 333 1.15 20.29 4.80
CA GLN A 333 1.07 21.03 6.06
C GLN A 333 1.47 22.50 5.89
N ARG A 334 2.56 22.76 5.15
CA ARG A 334 3.00 24.13 4.82
C ARG A 334 1.94 24.90 4.05
N LEU A 335 1.29 24.26 3.08
CA LEU A 335 0.21 24.86 2.30
C LEU A 335 -0.97 25.24 3.21
N LYS A 336 -1.38 24.35 4.12
CA LYS A 336 -2.47 24.60 5.08
C LYS A 336 -2.11 25.72 6.06
N ASP A 337 -0.91 25.71 6.61
CA ASP A 337 -0.43 26.77 7.51
C ASP A 337 -0.40 28.13 6.79
N TRP A 338 0.02 28.14 5.52
CA TRP A 338 0.00 29.34 4.69
C TRP A 338 -1.42 29.81 4.42
N GLN A 339 -2.33 28.92 4.02
CA GLN A 339 -3.75 29.25 3.81
C GLN A 339 -4.41 29.77 5.11
N GLY A 340 -4.12 29.15 6.26
CA GLY A 340 -4.59 29.61 7.56
C GLY A 340 -4.10 31.02 7.90
N LYS A 341 -2.80 31.30 7.70
CA LYS A 341 -2.23 32.64 7.87
C LYS A 341 -2.87 33.67 6.93
N GLN A 342 -3.17 33.29 5.68
CA GLN A 342 -3.89 34.17 4.75
C GLN A 342 -5.32 34.41 5.23
N ALA A 343 -6.06 33.36 5.61
CA ALA A 343 -7.42 33.49 6.13
C ALA A 343 -7.49 34.37 7.39
N GLU A 344 -6.51 34.26 8.30
CA GLU A 344 -6.41 35.16 9.45
C GLU A 344 -6.10 36.60 9.05
N LYS A 345 -5.18 36.83 8.10
CA LYS A 345 -4.93 38.17 7.55
C LYS A 345 -6.18 38.77 6.93
N HIS A 346 -6.95 37.97 6.19
CA HIS A 346 -8.22 38.37 5.60
C HIS A 346 -9.33 38.58 6.63
N LYS A 347 -9.37 37.81 7.73
CA LYS A 347 -10.29 38.06 8.86
C LYS A 347 -9.93 39.30 9.66
N LYS A 348 -8.64 39.65 9.71
CA LYS A 348 -8.11 40.87 10.33
C LYS A 348 -8.18 42.09 9.42
N VAL A 349 -8.72 41.96 8.20
CA VAL A 349 -9.19 43.14 7.47
C VAL A 349 -10.31 43.70 8.33
N PRO A 350 -10.18 44.94 8.85
CA PRO A 350 -11.24 45.51 9.65
C PRO A 350 -12.54 45.41 8.84
N LEU A 351 -13.56 44.77 9.43
CA LEU A 351 -14.94 45.12 9.12
C LEU A 351 -14.97 46.65 9.01
N PRO A 352 -15.60 47.26 7.98
CA PRO A 352 -15.60 48.71 7.83
C PRO A 352 -15.85 49.31 9.22
N GLY A 353 -14.81 49.96 9.74
CA GLY A 353 -14.87 50.60 11.04
C GLY A 353 -16.02 51.60 11.03
N ASN A 354 -16.44 52.01 12.23
CA ASN A 354 -17.45 53.03 12.51
C ASN A 354 -17.82 53.86 11.26
N TRP A 355 -19.05 53.73 10.75
CA TRP A 355 -19.53 54.34 9.48
C TRP A 355 -19.07 55.80 9.29
N ASP A 356 -18.88 56.50 10.39
CA ASP A 356 -18.36 57.86 10.50
C ASP A 356 -16.98 58.09 9.85
N ASP A 357 -16.11 57.08 9.77
CA ASP A 357 -14.75 57.20 9.20
C ASP A 357 -14.66 56.70 7.75
N ASN A 358 -15.79 56.31 7.13
CA ASN A 358 -15.78 55.82 5.76
C ASN A 358 -15.67 57.00 4.77
N PRO A 359 -14.68 57.04 3.85
CA PRO A 359 -14.59 58.07 2.81
C PRO A 359 -15.86 58.19 1.97
N ASP A 360 -16.63 57.11 1.82
CA ASP A 360 -17.92 57.12 1.13
C ASP A 360 -18.98 57.94 1.87
N LYS A 361 -18.96 57.99 3.21
CA LYS A 361 -19.84 58.86 4.02
C LYS A 361 -19.51 60.33 3.73
N THR A 362 -18.22 60.68 3.76
CA THR A 362 -17.75 62.04 3.47
C THR A 362 -18.12 62.49 2.06
N LEU A 363 -18.03 61.60 1.07
CA LEU A 363 -18.46 61.88 -0.30
C LEU A 363 -19.98 62.09 -0.41
N LEU A 364 -20.78 61.31 0.32
CA LEU A 364 -22.24 61.44 0.35
C LEU A 364 -22.71 62.70 1.10
N GLU A 365 -22.03 63.07 2.19
CA GLU A 365 -22.26 64.34 2.89
C GLU A 365 -21.91 65.55 2.03
N MET A 366 -20.77 65.51 1.31
CA MET A 366 -20.42 66.54 0.31
C MET A 366 -21.43 66.61 -0.85
N ALA A 367 -22.06 65.50 -1.20
CA ALA A 367 -23.15 65.43 -2.17
C ALA A 367 -24.53 65.83 -1.60
N GLY A 368 -24.59 66.25 -0.32
CA GLY A 368 -25.80 66.77 0.32
C GLY A 368 -26.73 65.72 0.92
N PHE A 369 -26.31 64.46 1.06
CA PHE A 369 -27.09 63.43 1.73
C PHE A 369 -26.86 63.47 3.25
N GLN A 370 -27.93 63.72 4.01
CA GLN A 370 -27.94 63.58 5.47
C GLN A 370 -28.48 62.22 5.88
N PHE A 371 -27.77 61.51 6.77
CA PHE A 371 -28.16 60.18 7.21
C PHE A 371 -29.18 60.22 8.37
N SER A 372 -30.01 59.19 8.45
CA SER A 372 -31.23 59.14 9.29
C SER A 372 -30.99 59.28 10.79
N ASN A 373 -29.82 58.89 11.31
CA ASN A 373 -29.49 59.04 12.73
C ASN A 373 -29.17 60.50 13.10
N GLU A 374 -28.45 61.23 12.25
CA GLU A 374 -28.13 62.65 12.48
C GLU A 374 -29.36 63.54 12.32
N ARG A 375 -30.26 63.19 11.38
CA ARG A 375 -31.55 63.88 11.20
C ARG A 375 -32.44 63.78 12.44
N LYS A 376 -32.51 62.58 13.05
CA LYS A 376 -33.24 62.38 14.32
C LYS A 376 -32.62 63.15 15.49
N LEU A 377 -31.29 63.21 15.57
CA LEU A 377 -30.60 63.96 16.62
C LEU A 377 -30.80 65.48 16.48
N MET A 378 -30.82 66.01 15.25
CA MET A 378 -31.16 67.41 15.02
C MET A 378 -32.63 67.70 15.36
N GLU A 379 -33.57 66.86 14.94
CA GLU A 379 -35.00 67.02 15.29
C GLU A 379 -35.25 66.96 16.81
N GLU A 380 -34.50 66.12 17.53
CA GLU A 380 -34.55 66.07 19.00
C GLU A 380 -33.88 67.27 19.67
N ALA A 381 -32.81 67.81 19.10
CA ALA A 381 -32.15 69.01 19.58
C ALA A 381 -33.01 70.26 19.37
N GLU A 382 -33.68 70.38 18.21
CA GLU A 382 -34.65 71.44 17.92
C GLU A 382 -35.83 71.40 18.90
N ARG A 383 -36.41 70.22 19.14
CA ARG A 383 -37.48 70.07 20.15
C ARG A 383 -37.06 70.40 21.58
N LYS A 384 -35.77 70.30 21.91
CA LYS A 384 -35.24 70.67 23.23
C LYS A 384 -34.97 72.17 23.36
N MET A 385 -34.76 72.88 22.26
CA MET A 385 -34.62 74.34 22.27
C MET A 385 -35.97 75.08 22.26
N GLU A 386 -37.04 74.41 21.85
CA GLU A 386 -38.41 74.97 21.86
C GLU A 386 -39.17 74.74 23.19
N ARG A 387 -38.55 74.11 24.20
CA ARG A 387 -39.07 73.98 25.57
C ARG A 387 -38.28 74.85 26.52
#